data_AF-A0A5E9AYK4-F1
#
_entry.id   AF-A0A5E9AYK4-F1
#
_cell.length_a   1.000
_cell.length_b   1.000
_cell.length_c   1.000
_cell.angle_alpha   90.00
_cell.angle_beta   90.00
_cell.angle_gamma   90.00
#
_symmetry.space_group_name_H-M   'P 1'
#
loop_
_entity.id
_entity.type
_entity.pdbx_description
1 polymer ?
#
loop_
_entity_poly.entity_id
_entity_poly.type
_entity_poly.pdbx_seq_one_letter_code
_entity_poly.pdbx_strand_id
1 'polypeptide(L)' 'GMNLPMLIKLSSIRKGNNMAAALDEAQAAGRKYINVASQLLSSK' A
#
# COMPACT_ATOMS: atom_id res chain seq x y z
N GLY A 1 -8.39 -2.36 -7.71
CA GLY A 1 -7.32 -2.02 -8.68
C GLY A 1 -6.04 -1.71 -7.93
N MET A 2 -4.88 -1.93 -8.55
CA MET A 2 -3.56 -1.59 -7.99
C MET A 2 -3.34 -0.08 -7.97
N ASN A 3 -2.68 0.43 -6.93
CA ASN A 3 -2.33 1.85 -6.79
C ASN A 3 -0.83 2.06 -6.55
N LEU A 4 -0.38 3.32 -6.63
CA LEU A 4 1.04 3.66 -6.53
C LEU A 4 1.69 3.25 -5.19
N PRO A 5 1.06 3.44 -4.01
CA PRO A 5 1.58 2.92 -2.74
C PRO A 5 1.76 1.40 -2.72
N MET A 6 0.82 0.66 -3.30
CA MET A 6 0.92 -0.79 -3.44
C MET A 6 2.14 -1.18 -4.29
N LEU A 7 2.37 -0.51 -5.43
CA LEU A 7 3.51 -0.78 -6.31
C LEU A 7 4.86 -0.50 -5.63
N ILE A 8 4.96 0.62 -4.91
CA ILE A 8 6.17 1.00 -4.16
C ILE A 8 6.44 -0.04 -3.05
N LYS A 9 5.42 -0.40 -2.26
CA LYS A 9 5.58 -1.38 -1.18
C LYS A 9 5.90 -2.77 -1.72
N LEU A 10 5.21 -3.21 -2.78
CA LEU A 10 5.42 -4.52 -3.40
C LEU A 10 6.83 -4.64 -3.98
N SER A 11 7.30 -3.64 -4.73
CA SER A 11 8.68 -3.64 -5.29
C SER A 11 9.75 -3.68 -4.19
N SER A 12 9.50 -3.06 -3.04
CA SER A 12 10.41 -3.07 -1.89
C SER A 12 10.51 -4.45 -1.20
N ILE A 13 9.43 -5.22 -1.12
CA ILE A 13 9.39 -6.50 -0.38
C ILE A 13 9.43 -7.76 -1.28
N ARG A 14 9.27 -7.60 -2.61
CA ARG A 14 9.19 -8.71 -3.56
C ARG A 14 10.48 -9.54 -3.68
N LYS A 15 11.64 -8.96 -3.34
CA LYS A 15 12.96 -9.58 -3.54
C LYS A 15 13.25 -10.79 -2.63
N GLY A 16 12.51 -10.99 -1.55
CA GLY A 16 12.76 -12.10 -0.61
C GLY A 16 11.55 -12.75 0.04
N ASN A 17 10.34 -12.18 -0.13
CA ASN A 17 9.14 -12.69 0.53
C ASN A 17 8.27 -13.59 -0.35
N ASN A 18 7.50 -14.45 0.32
CA ASN A 18 6.36 -15.15 -0.27
C ASN A 18 5.43 -14.15 -0.96
N MET A 19 5.06 -14.42 -2.21
CA MET A 19 4.22 -13.56 -3.03
C MET A 19 2.88 -13.23 -2.33
N ALA A 20 2.28 -14.18 -1.63
CA ALA A 20 1.03 -13.97 -0.90
C ALA A 20 1.20 -12.94 0.23
N ALA A 21 2.22 -13.11 1.06
CA ALA A 21 2.53 -12.18 2.15
C ALA A 21 2.89 -10.78 1.61
N ALA A 22 3.66 -10.72 0.52
CA ALA A 22 4.01 -9.47 -0.15
C ALA A 22 2.77 -8.74 -0.70
N LEU A 23 1.79 -9.48 -1.21
CA LEU A 23 0.55 -8.90 -1.72
C LEU A 23 -0.31 -8.32 -0.58
N ASP A 24 -0.44 -9.04 0.53
CA ASP A 24 -1.19 -8.60 1.71
C ASP A 24 -0.59 -7.33 2.32
N GLU A 25 0.74 -7.29 2.48
CA GLU A 25 1.46 -6.12 2.96
C GLU A 25 1.30 -4.91 2.04
N ALA A 26 1.41 -5.13 0.73
CA ALA A 26 1.22 -4.07 -0.26
C ALA A 26 -0.22 -3.51 -0.20
N GLN A 27 -1.22 -4.39 -0.12
CA GLN A 27 -2.62 -3.99 -0.04
C GLN A 27 -2.93 -3.19 1.24
N ALA A 28 -2.32 -3.57 2.38
CA ALA A 28 -2.42 -2.83 3.61
C ALA A 28 -1.85 -1.41 3.48
N ALA A 29 -0.68 -1.26 2.83
CA ALA A 29 -0.10 0.05 2.53
C ALA A 29 -1.02 0.90 1.63
N GLY A 30 -1.62 0.29 0.61
CA GLY A 30 -2.61 0.93 -0.26
C GLY A 30 -3.81 1.50 0.49
N ARG A 31 -4.40 0.72 1.41
CA ARG A 31 -5.54 1.16 2.25
C ARG A 31 -5.16 2.30 3.18
N LYS A 32 -3.99 2.22 3.82
CA LYS A 32 -3.50 3.25 4.74
C LYS A 32 -3.31 4.60 4.03
N TYR A 33 -2.81 4.57 2.81
CA TYR A 33 -2.60 5.78 2.01
C TYR A 33 -3.93 6.50 1.67
N ILE A 34 -4.96 5.74 1.27
CA ILE A 34 -6.30 6.30 1.02
C ILE A 34 -6.86 6.94 2.29
N ASN A 35 -6.80 6.24 3.43
CA ASN A 35 -7.31 6.75 4.69
C ASN A 35 -6.62 8.04 5.15
N VAL A 36 -5.29 8.10 5.04
CA VAL A 36 -4.51 9.31 5.40
C VAL A 36 -4.85 10.47 4.46
N ALA A 37 -4.94 10.23 3.15
CA ALA A 37 -5.33 11.27 2.20
C ALA A 37 -6.74 11.81 2.51
N SER A 38 -7.70 10.93 2.79
CA SER A 38 -9.06 11.33 3.18
C SER A 38 -9.08 12.14 4.49
N GLN A 39 -8.30 11.76 5.50
CA GLN A 39 -8.19 12.51 6.76
C GLN A 39 -7.56 13.90 6.56
N LEU A 40 -6.50 13.99 5.76
CA LEU A 40 -5.84 15.25 5.44
C LEU A 40 -6.76 16.20 4.66
N LEU A 41 -7.54 15.66 3.72
CA LEU A 41 -8.52 16.44 2.95
C LEU A 41 -9.72 16.88 3.78
N SER A 42 -10.17 16.06 4.74
CA SER A 42 -11.27 16.40 5.64
C SER A 42 -10.88 17.43 6.72
N SER A 43 -9.57 17.63 6.94
CA SER A 43 -9.04 18.57 7.95
C SER A 43 -8.72 19.95 7.34
N LYS A 44 -9.20 20.23 6.13
CA LYS A 44 -8.96 21.46 5.36
C LYS A 44 -10.28 22.13 5.03
#